data_AF-A0A412HLW6-F1
#
_entry.id   AF-A0A412HLW6-F1
#
_cell.length_a   1.000
_cell.length_b   1.000
_cell.length_c   1.000
_cell.angle_alpha   90.00
_cell.angle_beta   90.00
_cell.angle_gamma   90.00
#
_symmetry.space_group_name_H-M   'P 1'
#
loop_
_entity.id
_entity.type
_entity.pdbx_description
1 polymer ?
#
loop_
_entity_poly.entity_id
_entity_poly.type
_entity_poly.pdbx_seq_one_letter_code
_entity_poly.pdbx_strand_id
1 'polypeptide(L)'
;MTVIRVQKLSMPGTGGEPAGSPFFSGRATMPKEFLTYQQQMEKLKSSGLRIEDEEVCRRVLADIGYFPVVNGYQSFFRDPSTRVYREGATFGDILALYEFDVELREIMLDALLKVEAKIRSALAYEFCAVYGRVPE
;
A
#
# COMPACT_ATOMS: atom_id res chain seq x y z
N MET A 1 -6.21 -23.21 27.99
CA MET A 1 -6.97 -21.98 28.20
C MET A 1 -6.19 -21.11 29.17
N THR A 2 -5.34 -20.22 28.64
CA THR A 2 -4.52 -19.32 29.47
C THR A 2 -4.45 -17.98 28.76
N VAL A 3 -5.08 -16.99 29.37
CA VAL A 3 -5.20 -15.61 28.92
C VAL A 3 -3.90 -14.88 29.25
N ILE A 4 -3.19 -14.38 28.24
CA ILE A 4 -2.00 -13.53 28.47
C ILE A 4 -2.49 -12.10 28.72
N ARG A 5 -2.36 -11.66 29.96
CA ARG A 5 -2.63 -10.30 30.43
C ARG A 5 -1.50 -9.38 29.95
N VAL A 6 -1.76 -8.51 28.97
CA VAL A 6 -0.79 -7.49 28.56
C VAL A 6 -0.73 -6.39 29.62
N GLN A 7 0.32 -6.41 30.42
CA GLN A 7 0.60 -5.42 31.44
C GLN A 7 1.31 -4.23 30.77
N LYS A 8 0.70 -3.05 30.85
CA LYS A 8 1.21 -1.80 30.29
C LYS A 8 2.51 -1.42 31.02
N LEU A 9 3.66 -1.54 30.37
CA LEU A 9 4.95 -1.08 30.90
C LEU A 9 4.99 0.46 30.80
N SER A 10 4.85 1.11 31.95
CA SER A 10 5.30 2.48 32.15
C SER A 10 6.83 2.46 32.15
N MET A 11 7.48 3.22 31.26
CA MET A 11 8.92 3.41 31.28
C MET A 11 9.26 4.73 32.02
N PRO A 12 10.17 4.70 33.01
CA PRO A 12 10.81 5.91 33.52
C PRO A 12 11.94 6.32 32.57
N GLY A 13 12.16 7.64 32.45
CA GLY A 13 13.18 8.20 31.59
C GLY A 13 14.59 8.07 32.18
N THR A 14 15.56 7.84 31.30
CA THR A 14 16.95 8.27 31.45
C THR A 14 17.67 8.12 30.11
N GLY A 15 18.48 9.12 29.78
CA GLY A 15 19.28 9.19 28.56
C GLY A 15 20.43 8.19 28.52
N GLY A 16 20.82 7.86 27.29
CA GLY A 16 21.94 6.99 26.95
C GLY A 16 21.72 6.44 25.54
N GLU A 17 22.50 6.89 24.57
CA GLU A 17 22.45 6.40 23.19
C GLU A 17 22.70 4.88 23.12
N PRO A 18 22.02 4.14 22.22
CA PRO A 18 22.53 2.88 21.71
C PRO A 18 23.03 3.05 20.26
N ALA A 19 24.30 2.72 20.07
CA ALA A 19 24.91 2.47 18.78
C ALA A 19 24.26 1.25 18.09
N GLY A 20 23.91 1.38 16.81
CA GLY A 20 23.41 0.27 15.98
C GLY A 20 22.59 0.72 14.75
N SER A 21 23.27 1.16 13.69
CA SER A 21 22.75 1.45 12.33
C SER A 21 22.18 0.19 11.65
N PRO A 22 21.26 0.22 10.63
CA PRO A 22 21.39 1.04 9.42
C PRO A 22 20.08 1.63 8.83
N PHE A 23 20.22 2.71 8.06
CA PHE A 23 19.28 3.11 7.01
C PHE A 23 17.83 3.48 7.38
N PHE A 24 17.63 4.40 8.33
CA PHE A 24 16.47 5.29 8.30
C PHE A 24 16.94 6.73 8.46
N SER A 25 17.15 7.41 7.33
CA SER A 25 17.40 8.84 7.30
C SER A 25 16.26 9.57 8.02
N GLY A 26 16.62 10.32 9.06
CA GLY A 26 15.73 10.93 10.02
C GLY A 26 14.84 11.99 9.41
N ARG A 27 13.58 11.63 9.15
CA ARG A 27 12.47 12.54 9.43
C ARG A 27 11.84 12.06 10.71
N ALA A 28 11.84 12.91 11.74
CA ALA A 28 10.91 12.76 12.85
C ALA A 28 9.49 12.85 12.26
N THR A 29 8.91 11.71 11.91
CA THR A 29 7.52 11.65 11.48
C THR A 29 6.70 11.85 12.75
N MET A 30 6.09 13.03 12.90
CA MET A 30 4.99 13.16 13.85
C MET A 30 4.02 12.00 13.59
N PRO A 31 3.65 11.22 14.61
CA PRO A 31 2.73 10.11 14.43
C PRO A 31 1.44 10.68 13.81
N LYS A 32 1.06 10.16 12.64
CA LYS A 32 -0.20 10.56 12.02
C LYS A 32 -1.33 10.16 12.97
N GLU A 33 -2.18 11.11 13.28
CA GLU A 33 -3.35 10.87 14.14
C GLU A 33 -4.28 9.85 13.51
N PHE A 34 -4.89 9.01 14.36
CA PHE A 34 -5.90 8.07 13.94
C PHE A 34 -7.17 8.84 13.54
N LEU A 35 -7.58 8.69 12.29
CA LEU A 35 -8.81 9.26 11.75
C LEU A 35 -9.83 8.14 11.57
N THR A 36 -11.04 8.32 12.09
CA THR A 36 -12.18 7.43 11.81
C THR A 36 -12.54 7.50 10.32
N TYR A 37 -13.25 6.51 9.79
CA TYR A 37 -13.69 6.52 8.39
C TYR A 37 -14.49 7.77 8.03
N GLN A 38 -15.34 8.24 8.94
CA GLN A 38 -16.11 9.46 8.74
C GLN A 38 -15.21 10.70 8.71
N GLN A 39 -14.23 10.80 9.61
CA GLN A 39 -13.24 11.89 9.57
C GLN A 39 -12.39 11.87 8.30
N GLN A 40 -12.07 10.68 7.78
CA GLN A 40 -11.38 10.53 6.50
C GLN A 40 -12.24 11.04 5.34
N MET A 41 -13.53 10.71 5.32
CA MET A 41 -14.46 11.21 4.30
C MET A 41 -14.63 12.72 4.36
N GLU A 42 -14.79 13.28 5.56
CA GLU A 42 -14.89 14.74 5.75
C GLU A 42 -13.61 15.47 5.28
N LYS A 43 -12.44 14.86 5.47
CA LYS A 43 -11.18 15.39 4.93
C LYS A 43 -11.15 15.40 3.39
N LEU A 44 -11.74 14.39 2.75
CA LEU A 44 -11.85 14.34 1.29
C LEU A 44 -12.78 15.44 0.78
N LYS A 45 -13.95 15.59 1.41
CA LYS A 45 -14.92 16.65 1.09
C LYS A 45 -14.30 18.04 1.27
N SER A 46 -13.59 18.27 2.38
CA SER A 46 -12.95 19.56 2.66
C SER A 46 -11.79 19.88 1.71
N SER A 47 -11.20 18.87 1.08
CA SER A 47 -10.15 19.03 0.07
C SER A 47 -10.71 19.27 -1.35
N GLY A 48 -12.04 19.35 -1.51
CA GLY A 48 -12.71 19.59 -2.78
C GLY A 48 -13.12 18.33 -3.56
N LEU A 49 -13.03 17.14 -2.97
CA LEU A 49 -13.46 15.91 -3.63
C LEU A 49 -14.97 15.70 -3.46
N ARG A 50 -15.68 15.46 -4.56
CA ARG A 50 -17.10 15.12 -4.51
C ARG A 50 -17.28 13.65 -4.18
N ILE A 51 -18.04 13.36 -3.12
CA ILE A 51 -18.45 11.99 -2.78
C ILE A 51 -19.92 11.84 -3.17
N GLU A 52 -20.21 10.99 -4.14
CA GLU A 52 -21.57 10.77 -4.64
C GLU A 52 -22.36 9.80 -3.76
N ASP A 53 -21.71 8.70 -3.34
CA ASP A 53 -22.28 7.71 -2.43
C ASP A 53 -21.35 7.54 -1.22
N GLU A 54 -21.82 8.03 -0.07
CA GLU A 54 -21.09 7.98 1.19
C GLU A 54 -20.94 6.55 1.74
N GLU A 55 -21.92 5.67 1.52
CA GLU A 55 -21.86 4.28 1.98
C GLU A 55 -20.89 3.45 1.15
N VAL A 56 -20.82 3.69 -0.17
CA VAL A 56 -19.78 3.09 -1.02
C VAL A 56 -18.40 3.58 -0.59
N CYS A 57 -18.22 4.89 -0.40
CA CYS A 57 -16.94 5.43 0.04
C CYS A 57 -16.50 4.83 1.39
N ARG A 58 -17.41 4.75 2.37
CA ARG A 58 -17.13 4.15 3.68
C ARG A 58 -16.73 2.69 3.58
N ARG A 59 -17.41 1.90 2.74
CA ARG A 59 -17.08 0.48 2.50
C ARG A 59 -15.69 0.34 1.89
N VAL A 60 -15.38 1.10 0.84
CA VAL A 60 -14.05 1.08 0.21
C VAL A 60 -12.94 1.46 1.20
N LEU A 61 -13.16 2.48 2.02
CA LEU A 61 -12.21 2.88 3.06
C LEU A 61 -12.05 1.83 4.17
N ALA A 62 -13.07 1.01 4.43
CA ALA A 62 -13.01 -0.08 5.39
C ALA A 62 -12.31 -1.32 4.81
N ASP A 63 -12.61 -1.68 3.57
CA ASP A 63 -12.15 -2.92 2.94
C ASP A 63 -10.73 -2.79 2.38
N ILE A 64 -10.43 -1.69 1.69
CA ILE A 64 -9.14 -1.45 1.01
C ILE A 64 -8.25 -0.53 1.82
N GLY A 65 -8.85 0.49 2.45
CA GLY A 65 -8.15 1.49 3.22
C GLY A 65 -7.89 2.79 2.47
N TYR A 66 -7.72 3.87 3.24
CA TYR A 66 -7.48 5.21 2.71
C TYR A 66 -6.17 5.32 1.93
N PHE A 67 -5.09 4.69 2.42
CA PHE A 67 -3.76 4.89 1.85
C PHE A 67 -3.62 4.32 0.43
N PRO A 68 -4.00 3.05 0.16
CA PRO A 68 -3.87 2.48 -1.18
C PRO A 68 -4.72 3.22 -2.22
N VAL A 69 -5.99 3.53 -1.89
CA VAL A 69 -6.94 4.12 -2.83
C VAL A 69 -6.71 5.62 -2.98
N VAL A 70 -6.76 6.38 -1.88
CA VAL A 70 -6.67 7.83 -1.95
C VAL A 70 -5.23 8.26 -2.15
N ASN A 71 -4.30 7.84 -1.28
CA ASN A 71 -2.94 8.38 -1.38
C ASN A 71 -2.18 7.89 -2.60
N GLY A 72 -2.49 6.70 -3.12
CA GLY A 72 -1.89 6.14 -4.33
C GLY A 72 -2.29 6.90 -5.59
N TYR A 73 -3.53 7.38 -5.67
CA TYR A 73 -4.10 7.86 -6.94
C TYR A 73 -4.57 9.33 -6.90
N GLN A 74 -4.58 10.00 -5.74
CA GLN A 74 -4.98 11.41 -5.62
C GLN A 74 -4.15 12.34 -6.52
N SER A 75 -2.89 12.01 -6.83
CA SER A 75 -1.99 12.89 -7.60
C SER A 75 -2.50 13.18 -9.01
N PHE A 76 -3.33 12.31 -9.58
CA PHE A 76 -3.92 12.50 -10.91
C PHE A 76 -5.06 13.54 -10.90
N PHE A 77 -5.74 13.65 -9.76
CA PHE A 77 -6.93 14.48 -9.59
C PHE A 77 -6.68 15.72 -8.72
N ARG A 78 -5.51 15.81 -8.07
CA ARG A 78 -5.15 16.86 -7.13
C ARG A 78 -4.07 17.75 -7.72
N ASP A 79 -4.28 19.05 -7.66
CA ASP A 79 -3.28 20.02 -8.09
C ASP A 79 -2.08 20.00 -7.10
N PRO A 80 -0.84 19.77 -7.58
CA PRO A 80 0.35 19.74 -6.74
C PRO A 80 0.60 21.05 -5.96
N SER A 81 0.18 22.19 -6.53
CA SER A 81 0.45 23.53 -6.01
C SER A 81 -0.57 23.92 -4.94
N THR A 82 -1.85 23.78 -5.24
CA THR A 82 -2.93 24.18 -4.32
C THR A 82 -3.28 23.10 -3.31
N ARG A 83 -2.88 21.84 -3.58
CA ARG A 83 -3.26 20.67 -2.77
C ARG A 83 -4.78 20.50 -2.65
N VAL A 84 -5.53 20.98 -3.63
CA VAL A 84 -6.98 20.84 -3.74
C VAL A 84 -7.29 19.93 -4.93
N TYR A 85 -8.38 19.16 -4.85
CA TYR A 85 -8.85 18.36 -5.98
C TYR A 85 -9.36 19.27 -7.11
N ARG A 86 -9.19 18.82 -8.35
CA ARG A 86 -9.71 19.53 -9.53
C ARG A 86 -11.22 19.62 -9.45
N GLU A 87 -11.76 20.68 -10.04
CA GLU A 87 -13.21 20.90 -10.07
C GLU A 87 -13.92 19.72 -10.74
N GLY A 88 -14.96 19.20 -10.09
CA GLY A 88 -15.73 18.06 -10.56
C GLY A 88 -15.11 16.69 -10.30
N ALA A 89 -13.91 16.59 -9.71
CA ALA A 89 -13.31 15.31 -9.37
C ALA A 89 -14.16 14.57 -8.33
N THR A 90 -14.48 13.31 -8.62
CA THR A 90 -15.29 12.45 -7.75
C THR A 90 -14.44 11.38 -7.08
N PHE A 91 -14.93 10.84 -5.96
CA PHE A 91 -14.36 9.64 -5.37
C PHE A 91 -14.45 8.43 -6.32
N GLY A 92 -15.50 8.37 -7.14
CA GLY A 92 -15.67 7.34 -8.17
C GLY A 92 -14.54 7.33 -9.18
N ASP A 93 -14.04 8.50 -9.60
CA ASP A 93 -12.92 8.59 -10.54
C ASP A 93 -11.62 8.01 -9.96
N ILE A 94 -11.37 8.27 -8.67
CA ILE A 94 -10.21 7.72 -7.96
C ILE A 94 -10.34 6.20 -7.84
N LEU A 95 -11.55 5.72 -7.49
CA LEU A 95 -11.83 4.30 -7.36
C LEU A 95 -11.68 3.57 -8.71
N ALA A 96 -12.22 4.12 -9.79
CA ALA A 96 -12.11 3.55 -11.12
C ALA A 96 -10.65 3.42 -11.58
N LEU A 97 -9.81 4.42 -11.27
CA LEU A 97 -8.38 4.35 -11.57
C LEU A 97 -7.65 3.30 -10.72
N TYR A 98 -8.04 3.15 -9.46
CA TYR A 98 -7.55 2.10 -8.58
C TYR A 98 -7.91 0.70 -9.12
N GLU A 99 -9.18 0.49 -9.47
CA GLU A 99 -9.69 -0.79 -9.98
C GLU A 99 -9.01 -1.18 -11.30
N PHE A 100 -8.85 -0.21 -12.21
CA PHE A 100 -8.10 -0.40 -13.45
C PHE A 100 -6.66 -0.88 -13.20
N ASP A 101 -5.94 -0.30 -12.23
CA ASP A 101 -4.57 -0.72 -11.91
C ASP A 101 -4.52 -2.11 -11.25
N VAL A 102 -5.55 -2.48 -10.48
CA VAL A 102 -5.69 -3.85 -9.95
C VAL A 102 -5.84 -4.85 -11.09
N GLU A 103 -6.74 -4.60 -12.04
CA GLU A 103 -6.93 -5.47 -13.21
C GLU A 103 -5.64 -5.60 -14.04
N LEU A 104 -4.94 -4.48 -14.27
CA LEU A 104 -3.66 -4.49 -14.96
C LEU A 104 -2.62 -5.34 -14.23
N ARG A 105 -2.56 -5.23 -12.89
CA ARG A 105 -1.63 -5.99 -12.06
C ARG A 105 -1.91 -7.49 -12.13
N GLU A 106 -3.18 -7.88 -12.17
CA GLU A 106 -3.57 -9.29 -12.30
C GLU A 106 -3.08 -9.89 -13.62
N ILE A 107 -3.30 -9.18 -14.73
CA ILE A 107 -2.85 -9.61 -16.07
C ILE A 107 -1.31 -9.70 -16.11
N MET A 108 -0.63 -8.68 -15.58
CA MET A 108 0.83 -8.63 -15.54
C MET A 108 1.42 -9.77 -14.68
N LEU A 109 0.79 -10.09 -13.56
CA LEU A 109 1.23 -11.17 -12.69
C LEU A 109 1.10 -12.53 -13.39
N ASP A 110 -0.02 -12.81 -14.06
CA ASP A 110 -0.19 -14.04 -14.84
C ASP A 110 0.88 -14.19 -15.94
N ALA A 111 1.14 -13.11 -16.68
CA ALA A 111 2.20 -13.10 -17.68
C ALA A 111 3.59 -13.34 -17.07
N LEU A 112 3.90 -12.71 -15.94
CA LEU A 112 5.17 -12.85 -15.24
C LEU A 112 5.39 -14.28 -14.74
N LEU A 113 4.35 -14.91 -14.19
CA LEU A 113 4.41 -16.31 -13.73
C LEU A 113 4.71 -17.29 -14.88
N LYS A 114 4.13 -17.06 -16.06
CA LYS A 114 4.41 -17.88 -17.26
C LYS A 114 5.86 -17.72 -17.72
N VAL A 115 6.39 -16.50 -17.68
CA VAL A 115 7.80 -16.22 -18.05
C VAL A 115 8.74 -16.86 -17.03
N GLU A 116 8.46 -16.72 -15.75
CA GLU A 116 9.25 -17.28 -14.66
C GLU A 116 9.36 -18.81 -14.78
N ALA A 117 8.25 -19.51 -15.01
CA ALA A 117 8.24 -20.96 -15.21
C ALA A 117 9.12 -21.40 -16.40
N LYS A 118 9.09 -20.64 -17.52
CA LYS A 118 9.93 -20.91 -18.69
C LYS A 118 11.41 -20.72 -18.40
N ILE A 119 11.77 -19.62 -17.75
CA ILE A 119 13.15 -19.33 -17.37
C ILE A 119 13.67 -20.41 -16.42
N ARG A 120 12.89 -20.77 -15.40
CA ARG A 120 13.23 -21.82 -14.44
C ARG A 120 13.51 -23.16 -15.14
N SER A 121 12.64 -23.56 -16.07
CA SER A 121 12.80 -24.80 -16.82
C SER A 121 14.03 -24.78 -17.73
N ALA A 122 14.27 -23.67 -18.44
CA ALA A 122 15.43 -23.53 -19.31
C ALA A 122 16.74 -23.58 -18.50
N LEU A 123 16.79 -22.86 -17.37
CA LEU A 123 17.93 -22.86 -16.49
C LEU A 123 18.23 -24.25 -15.91
N ALA A 124 17.19 -24.98 -15.47
CA ALA A 124 17.35 -26.34 -14.98
C ALA A 124 17.90 -27.29 -16.04
N TYR A 125 17.40 -27.18 -17.29
CA TYR A 125 17.89 -28.00 -18.40
C TYR A 125 19.36 -27.73 -18.71
N GLU A 126 19.74 -26.46 -18.90
CA GLU A 126 21.13 -26.09 -19.23
C GLU A 126 22.09 -26.48 -18.09
N PHE A 127 21.66 -26.30 -16.84
CA PHE A 127 22.45 -26.72 -15.69
C PHE A 127 22.67 -28.24 -15.68
N CYS A 128 21.63 -29.04 -15.91
CA CYS A 128 21.74 -30.49 -16.01
C CYS A 128 22.49 -30.94 -17.27
N ALA A 129 22.46 -30.20 -18.37
CA ALA A 129 23.22 -30.53 -19.57
C ALA A 129 24.74 -30.42 -19.33
N VAL A 130 25.17 -29.44 -18.54
CA VAL A 130 26.60 -29.23 -18.22
C VAL A 130 27.08 -30.11 -17.07
N TYR A 131 26.26 -30.29 -16.03
CA TYR A 131 26.68 -30.94 -14.78
C TYR A 131 25.94 -32.24 -14.45
N GLY A 132 24.96 -32.62 -15.27
CA GLY A 132 24.19 -33.85 -15.10
C GLY A 132 25.07 -35.06 -15.35
N ARG A 133 25.12 -35.96 -14.36
CA ARG A 133 25.85 -37.22 -14.47
C ARG A 133 25.22 -38.08 -15.56
N VAL A 134 26.03 -38.55 -16.51
CA VAL A 134 25.60 -39.59 -17.46
C VAL A 134 25.46 -40.90 -16.67
N PRO A 135 24.35 -41.66 -16.82
CA PRO A 135 24.20 -42.96 -16.16
C PRO A 135 25.28 -43.93 -16.68
N GLU A 136 25.89 -44.71 -15.79
CA GLU A 136 26.80 -45.83 -16.13
C GLU A 136 26.07 -46.98 -16.83
#